data_AF-A0A535UFF0-F1
#
_entry.id   AF-A0A535UFF0-F1
#
_cell.length_a   1.000
_cell.length_b   1.000
_cell.length_c   1.000
_cell.angle_alpha   90.00
_cell.angle_beta   90.00
_cell.angle_gamma   90.00
#
_symmetry.space_group_name_H-M   'P 1'
#
loop_
_entity.id
_entity.type
_entity.pdbx_description
1 polymer ?
#
loop_
_entity_poly.entity_id
_entity_poly.type
_entity_poly.pdbx_seq_one_letter_code
_entity_poly.pdbx_strand_id
1 'polypeptide(L)' 'MADKTMTLRLPEDQSEALDTMAEILELPVVEVVRRAIAEFIDQRRREPSFQQRLRHSMVRVQRAMDNLSWPDRGEPGTS' A
#
# COMPACT_ATOMS: atom_id res chain seq x y z
N MET A 1 14.91 6.20 6.17
CA MET A 1 13.58 5.81 5.65
C MET A 1 13.25 6.79 4.53
N ALA A 2 12.69 6.32 3.41
CA ALA A 2 12.34 7.21 2.31
C ALA A 2 10.96 7.82 2.58
N ASP A 3 10.90 9.12 2.78
CA ASP A 3 9.65 9.85 2.93
C ASP A 3 9.00 10.05 1.56
N LYS A 4 7.69 9.74 1.48
CA LYS A 4 6.89 9.96 0.28
C LYS A 4 5.91 11.09 0.55
N THR A 5 6.08 12.21 -0.15
CA THR A 5 5.07 13.27 -0.18
C THR A 5 3.89 12.85 -1.04
N MET A 6 2.69 13.10 -0.54
CA MET A 6 1.44 12.83 -1.23
C MET A 6 0.40 13.90 -0.90
N THR A 7 -0.43 14.24 -1.88
CA THR A 7 -1.60 15.10 -1.69
C THR A 7 -2.84 14.24 -1.68
N LEU A 8 -3.66 14.37 -0.65
CA LEU A 8 -4.91 13.62 -0.49
C LEU A 8 -6.09 14.59 -0.62
N ARG A 9 -7.11 14.22 -1.40
CA ARG A 9 -8.41 14.88 -1.38
C ARG A 9 -9.36 14.07 -0.53
N LEU A 10 -9.91 14.70 0.50
CA LEU A 10 -10.91 14.11 1.37
C LEU A 10 -12.27 14.73 1.06
N PRO A 11 -13.36 13.94 1.14
CA PRO A 11 -14.70 14.48 1.29
C PRO A 11 -14.77 15.45 2.49
N GLU A 12 -15.64 16.45 2.41
CA GLU A 12 -15.77 17.51 3.42
C GLU A 12 -16.02 16.96 4.82
N ASP A 13 -16.95 16.01 4.94
CA ASP A 13 -17.29 15.32 6.19
C ASP A 13 -16.08 14.61 6.83
N GLN A 14 -15.22 14.00 6.02
CA GLN A 14 -14.00 13.35 6.51
C GLN A 14 -12.91 14.37 6.89
N SER A 15 -12.84 15.52 6.21
CA SER A 15 -11.90 16.59 6.56
C SER A 15 -12.25 17.18 7.93
N GLU A 16 -13.52 17.53 8.15
CA GLU A 16 -13.98 18.08 9.43
C GLU A 16 -13.78 17.11 10.59
N ALA A 17 -14.09 15.83 10.38
CA ALA A 17 -13.87 14.79 11.36
C ALA A 17 -12.37 14.63 11.68
N LEU A 18 -11.51 14.70 10.66
CA LEU A 18 -10.06 14.60 10.83
C LEU A 18 -9.49 15.77 11.63
N ASP A 19 -9.93 17.00 11.33
CA ASP A 19 -9.50 18.21 12.04
C ASP A 19 -9.93 18.14 13.52
N THR A 20 -11.19 17.76 13.77
CA THR A 20 -11.71 17.56 15.14
C THR A 20 -10.89 16.52 15.92
N MET A 21 -10.54 15.41 15.28
CA MET A 21 -9.71 14.37 15.90
C MET A 21 -8.30 14.88 16.21
N ALA A 22 -7.71 15.67 15.32
CA ALA A 22 -6.40 16.28 15.53
C ALA A 22 -6.41 17.24 16.73
N GLU A 23 -7.47 18.05 16.87
CA GLU A 23 -7.65 18.92 18.03
C GLU A 23 -7.78 18.14 19.35
N ILE A 24 -8.66 17.13 19.40
CA ILE A 24 -8.89 16.32 20.62
C ILE A 24 -7.63 15.55 21.03
N LEU A 25 -6.88 15.02 20.06
CA LEU A 25 -5.66 14.26 20.32
C LEU A 25 -4.44 15.15 20.59
N GLU A 26 -4.56 16.47 20.41
CA GLU A 26 -3.46 17.43 20.47
C GLU A 26 -2.30 17.05 19.52
N LEU A 27 -2.63 16.59 18.31
CA LEU A 27 -1.67 16.15 17.31
C LEU A 27 -1.82 16.93 16.00
N PRO A 28 -0.72 17.10 15.24
CA PRO A 28 -0.84 17.58 13.87
C PRO A 28 -1.69 16.63 13.02
N VAL A 29 -2.53 17.17 12.12
CA VAL A 29 -3.36 16.40 11.18
C VAL A 29 -2.55 15.32 10.46
N VAL A 30 -1.33 15.65 10.00
CA VAL A 30 -0.44 14.70 9.31
C VAL A 30 -0.06 13.49 10.18
N GLU A 31 0.07 13.68 11.49
CA GLU A 31 0.40 12.61 12.43
C GLU A 31 -0.83 11.71 12.66
N VAL A 32 -2.02 12.29 12.78
CA VAL A 32 -3.29 11.53 12.85
C VAL A 32 -3.46 10.66 11.61
N VAL A 33 -3.23 11.22 10.42
CA VAL A 33 -3.29 10.48 9.15
C VAL A 33 -2.27 9.35 9.12
N ARG A 34 -1.02 9.60 9.55
CA ARG A 34 0.03 8.57 9.61
C ARG A 34 -0.37 7.41 10.51
N ARG A 35 -0.91 7.69 11.69
CA ARG A 35 -1.39 6.68 12.63
C ARG A 35 -2.55 5.87 12.05
N ALA A 36 -3.55 6.54 11.47
CA ALA A 36 -4.68 5.87 10.84
C ALA A 36 -4.24 4.93 9.71
N ILE A 37 -3.28 5.34 8.87
CA ILE A 37 -2.71 4.49 7.82
C ILE A 37 -1.98 3.29 8.42
N ALA A 38 -1.15 3.51 9.44
CA ALA A 38 -0.39 2.44 10.10
C ALA A 38 -1.33 1.40 10.73
N GLU A 39 -2.34 1.86 11.45
CA GLU A 39 -3.36 1.01 12.07
C GLU A 39 -4.15 0.22 11.02
N PHE A 40 -4.58 0.87 9.94
CA PHE A 40 -5.28 0.20 8.85
C PHE A 40 -4.41 -0.91 8.22
N ILE A 41 -3.14 -0.63 7.96
CA ILE A 41 -2.20 -1.62 7.42
C ILE A 41 -2.03 -2.79 8.40
N ASP A 42 -1.84 -2.52 9.69
CA ASP A 42 -1.63 -3.55 10.70
C ASP A 42 -2.89 -4.42 10.89
N GLN A 43 -4.07 -3.82 10.87
CA GLN A 43 -5.33 -4.57 10.90
C GLN A 43 -5.43 -5.52 9.70
N ARG A 44 -5.13 -5.04 8.47
CA ARG A 44 -5.14 -5.89 7.27
C ARG A 44 -4.06 -6.96 7.31
N ARG A 45 -2.87 -6.65 7.82
CA ARG A 45 -1.78 -7.63 7.99
C ARG A 45 -2.18 -8.79 8.89
N ARG A 46 -3.00 -8.56 9.91
CA ARG A 46 -3.45 -9.60 10.85
C ARG A 46 -4.70 -10.35 10.39
N GLU A 47 -5.42 -9.85 9.38
CA GLU A 47 -6.63 -10.46 8.85
C GLU A 47 -6.31 -11.74 8.04
N PRO A 48 -6.69 -12.95 8.52
CA PRO A 48 -6.30 -14.21 7.86
C PRO A 48 -6.81 -14.34 6.43
N SER A 49 -8.03 -13.85 6.18
CA SER A 49 -8.62 -13.87 4.84
C SER A 49 -7.89 -12.92 3.89
N PHE A 50 -7.43 -11.75 4.38
CA PHE A 50 -6.58 -10.84 3.60
C PHE A 50 -5.23 -11.47 3.28
N GLN A 51 -4.58 -12.11 4.26
CA GLN A 51 -3.32 -12.84 4.03
C GLN A 51 -3.47 -13.95 2.99
N GLN A 52 -4.60 -14.68 3.00
CA GLN A 52 -4.88 -15.70 2.00
C GLN A 52 -5.07 -15.08 0.61
N ARG A 53 -5.87 -14.02 0.50
CA ARG A 53 -6.04 -13.27 -0.77
C ARG A 53 -4.71 -12.76 -1.31
N LEU A 54 -3.85 -12.22 -0.43
CA LEU A 54 -2.51 -11.75 -0.79
C LEU A 54 -1.60 -12.89 -1.28
N ARG A 55 -1.57 -14.03 -0.57
CA ARG A 55 -0.81 -15.21 -1.04
C ARG A 55 -1.29 -15.70 -2.39
N HIS A 56 -2.61 -15.76 -2.60
CA HIS A 56 -3.19 -16.18 -3.87
C HIS A 56 -2.84 -15.21 -5.00
N SER A 57 -2.83 -13.88 -4.75
CA SER A 57 -2.45 -12.90 -5.75
C SER A 57 -0.97 -13.04 -6.14
N MET A 58 -0.07 -13.26 -5.18
CA MET A 58 1.35 -13.49 -5.46
C MET A 58 1.59 -14.73 -6.32
N VAL A 59 0.94 -15.86 -6.02
CA VAL A 59 1.04 -17.08 -6.85
C VAL A 59 0.56 -16.82 -8.27
N ARG A 60 -0.55 -16.09 -8.44
CA ARG A 60 -1.06 -15.72 -9.77
C ARG A 60 -0.09 -14.84 -10.53
N VAL A 61 0.50 -13.84 -9.87
CA VAL A 61 1.49 -12.95 -10.48
C VAL A 61 2.73 -13.73 -10.87
N GLN A 62 3.24 -14.63 -10.02
CA GLN A 62 4.40 -15.47 -10.35
C GLN A 62 4.13 -16.34 -11.58
N ARG A 63 2.98 -17.03 -11.63
CA ARG A 63 2.60 -17.81 -12.82
C ARG A 63 2.49 -16.96 -14.07
N ALA A 64 1.94 -15.74 -13.94
CA ALA A 64 1.90 -14.80 -15.05
C ALA A 64 3.31 -14.40 -15.48
N MET A 65 4.23 -14.15 -14.54
CA MET A 65 5.64 -13.88 -14.84
C MET A 65 6.33 -15.05 -15.51
N ASP A 66 6.10 -16.30 -15.09
CA ASP A 66 6.69 -17.49 -15.72
C ASP A 66 6.16 -17.67 -17.15
N ASN A 67 4.88 -17.36 -17.38
CA ASN A 67 4.25 -17.45 -18.69
C ASN A 67 4.58 -16.28 -19.61
N LEU A 68 4.80 -15.09 -19.04
CA LEU A 68 5.13 -13.84 -19.75
C LEU A 68 6.63 -13.56 -19.77
N SER A 69 7.43 -14.40 -19.11
CA SER A 69 8.89 -14.42 -19.19
C SER A 69 9.24 -14.63 -20.64
N TRP A 70 9.39 -13.49 -21.33
CA TRP A 70 9.94 -13.36 -22.66
C TRP A 70 11.12 -14.32 -22.76
N PRO A 71 11.14 -15.26 -23.73
CA PRO A 71 12.25 -16.18 -23.88
C PRO A 71 13.49 -15.33 -23.92
N ASP A 72 14.41 -15.58 -22.98
CA ASP A 72 15.73 -14.97 -22.92
C ASP A 72 16.22 -14.84 -24.36
N ARG A 73 16.19 -13.61 -24.89
CA ARG A 73 16.69 -13.35 -26.24
C ARG A 73 18.19 -13.42 -26.04
N GLY A 74 18.71 -14.63 -26.09
CA GLY A 74 20.13 -14.92 -26.08
C GLY A 74 20.74 -14.00 -27.12
N GLU A 75 21.49 -13.02 -26.64
CA GLU A 75 22.37 -12.21 -27.46
C GLU A 75 23.18 -13.21 -28.30
N PRO A 76 23.04 -13.25 -29.64
CA PRO A 76 23.91 -14.09 -30.43
C PRO A 76 25.32 -13.55 -30.24
N GLY A 77 26.18 -14.37 -29.65
CA GLY A 77 27.60 -14.10 -29.54
C GLY A 77 28.13 -13.63 -30.89
N THR A 78 28.55 -12.38 -30.95
CA THR A 78 29.32 -11.83 -32.05
C THR A 78 30.71 -12.43 -31.93
N SER A 79 30.96 -13.51 -32.67
CA SER A 79 32.29 -13.93 -33.11
C SER A 79 32.53 -13.43 -34.53
#